data_AF-A0A940J9P6-F1
#
_entry.id   AF-A0A940J9P6-F1
#
_cell.length_a   1.000
_cell.length_b   1.000
_cell.length_c   1.000
_cell.angle_alpha   90.00
_cell.angle_beta   90.00
_cell.angle_gamma   90.00
#
_symmetry.space_group_name_H-M   'P 1'
#
loop_
_entity.id
_entity.type
_entity.pdbx_description
1 polymer ?
#
loop_
_entity_poly.entity_id
_entity_poly.type
_entity_poly.pdbx_seq_one_letter_code
_entity_poly.pdbx_strand_id
1 'polypeptide(L)' 'MSEQTQPVLRVITADATDEEIAAIVAVLSSIGTSAVPEKKPAPQWAAHARRLRRPLADGALAHGRGGWRASGLPR' A
#
# COMPACT_ATOMS: atom_id res chain seq x y z
N MET A 1 -28.79 7.73 15.41
CA MET A 1 -28.23 7.89 16.77
C MET A 1 -26.72 7.94 16.59
N SER A 2 -26.13 9.14 16.61
CA SER A 2 -24.70 9.31 16.36
C SER A 2 -23.94 8.75 17.55
N GLU A 3 -23.18 7.67 17.37
CA GLU A 3 -22.24 7.21 18.39
C GLU A 3 -21.22 8.33 18.64
N GLN A 4 -21.28 8.94 19.83
CA GLN A 4 -20.28 9.89 20.26
C GLN A 4 -19.06 9.12 20.74
N THR A 5 -18.14 8.83 19.83
CA THR A 5 -16.82 8.30 20.14
C THR A 5 -16.09 9.29 21.05
N GLN A 6 -15.77 8.87 22.28
CA GLN A 6 -14.94 9.69 23.16
C GLN A 6 -13.57 9.91 22.53
N PRO A 7 -13.04 11.15 22.56
CA PRO A 7 -11.75 11.45 21.98
C PRO A 7 -10.63 10.79 22.80
N VAL A 8 -9.69 10.14 22.11
CA VAL A 8 -8.56 9.43 22.72
C VAL A 8 -7.50 10.39 23.29
N LEU A 9 -7.46 11.63 22.78
CA LEU A 9 -6.61 12.71 23.26
C LEU A 9 -7.45 13.92 23.64
N ARG A 10 -7.08 14.57 24.74
CA ARG A 10 -7.68 15.83 25.21
C ARG A 10 -6.61 16.92 25.27
N VAL A 11 -6.86 18.02 24.57
CA VAL A 11 -6.05 19.23 24.68
C VAL A 11 -6.44 19.96 25.96
N ILE A 12 -5.47 20.18 26.84
CA ILE A 12 -5.69 20.84 28.14
C ILE A 12 -5.38 22.34 28.04
N THR A 13 -4.42 22.72 27.20
CA THR A 13 -3.97 24.09 26.94
C THR A 13 -4.04 24.38 25.45
N ALA A 14 -4.85 25.38 25.07
CA ALA A 14 -5.09 25.71 23.66
C ALA A 14 -4.10 26.75 23.09
N ASP A 15 -3.40 27.48 23.96
CA ASP A 15 -2.57 28.63 23.59
C ASP A 15 -1.08 28.28 23.51
N ALA A 16 -0.75 27.16 22.88
CA ALA A 16 0.65 26.77 22.65
C ALA A 16 1.33 27.71 21.64
N THR A 17 2.61 28.02 21.84
CA THR A 17 3.37 28.83 20.88
C THR A 17 3.75 28.04 19.63
N ASP A 18 4.15 28.72 18.57
CA ASP A 18 4.57 28.08 17.31
C ASP A 18 5.76 27.11 17.54
N GLU A 19 6.69 27.46 18.42
CA GLU A 19 7.82 26.62 18.79
C GLU A 19 7.39 25.35 19.55
N GLU A 20 6.41 25.47 20.44
CA GLU A 20 5.89 24.33 21.19
C GLU A 20 5.12 23.38 20.28
N ILE A 21 4.33 23.91 19.35
CA ILE A 21 3.66 23.12 18.31
C ILE A 21 4.71 22.36 17.48
N ALA A 22 5.79 23.03 17.06
CA ALA A 22 6.86 22.41 16.31
C ALA A 22 7.55 21.27 17.10
N ALA A 23 7.78 21.46 18.40
CA ALA A 23 8.36 20.43 19.26
C ALA A 23 7.45 19.19 19.38
N ILE A 24 6.14 19.39 19.56
CA ILE A 24 5.16 18.30 19.62
C ILE A 24 5.13 17.53 18.30
N VAL A 25 5.09 18.23 17.16
CA VAL A 25 5.09 17.61 15.83
C VAL A 25 6.38 16.83 15.58
N ALA A 26 7.53 17.37 15.97
CA ALA A 26 8.82 16.69 15.82
C ALA A 26 8.86 15.36 16.59
N VAL A 27 8.41 15.37 17.85
CA VAL A 27 8.33 14.15 18.68
C VAL A 27 7.37 13.13 18.07
N LEU A 28 6.14 13.53 17.72
CA LEU A 28 5.16 12.62 17.13
C LEU A 28 5.62 12.04 15.79
N SER A 29 6.33 12.83 14.98
CA SER A 29 6.89 12.38 13.70
C SER A 29 8.07 11.42 13.87
N SER A 30 8.82 11.54 14.96
CA SER A 30 9.90 10.62 15.30
C SER A 30 9.40 9.22 15.69
N ILE A 31 8.15 9.12 16.15
CA ILE A 31 7.51 7.85 16.45
C ILE A 31 7.15 7.20 15.11
N GLY A 32 8.07 6.39 14.60
CA GLY A 32 7.89 5.70 13.31
C GLY A 32 6.64 4.82 13.32
N THR A 33 5.77 4.99 12.33
CA THR A 33 4.70 4.03 12.07
C THR A 33 5.29 2.78 11.42
N SER A 34 5.12 1.62 12.04
CA SER A 34 5.41 0.32 11.42
C SER A 34 4.24 -0.07 10.50
N ALA A 35 3.88 0.80 9.56
CA ALA A 35 2.99 0.39 8.49
C ALA A 35 3.76 -0.64 7.65
N VAL A 36 3.28 -1.89 7.65
CA VAL A 36 3.86 -2.92 6.79
C VAL A 36 3.73 -2.42 5.35
N PRO A 37 4.84 -2.19 4.63
CA PRO A 37 4.77 -1.71 3.26
C PRO A 37 3.97 -2.71 2.44
N GLU A 38 3.02 -2.21 1.66
CA GLU A 38 2.21 -3.07 0.80
C GLU A 38 3.13 -3.89 -0.10
N LYS A 39 2.90 -5.20 -0.14
CA LYS A 39 3.75 -6.11 -0.90
C LYS A 39 3.62 -5.78 -2.38
N LYS A 40 4.68 -5.21 -2.94
CA LYS A 40 4.76 -4.95 -4.39
C LYS A 40 4.48 -6.26 -5.14
N PRO A 41 3.54 -6.26 -6.11
CA PRO A 41 3.30 -7.45 -6.91
C PRO A 41 4.56 -7.84 -7.67
N ALA A 42 4.85 -9.14 -7.72
CA ALA A 42 6.01 -9.64 -8.43
C ALA A 42 5.94 -9.23 -9.92
N PRO A 43 7.10 -8.82 -10.50
CA PRO A 43 7.14 -8.49 -11.91
C PRO A 43 6.75 -9.72 -12.73
N GLN A 44 5.77 -9.57 -13.62
CA GLN A 44 5.30 -10.73 -14.37
C GLN A 44 6.40 -11.28 -15.29
N TRP A 45 7.37 -10.46 -15.74
CA TRP A 45 8.49 -10.91 -16.58
C TRP A 45 9.37 -11.96 -15.90
N ALA A 46 9.45 -11.96 -14.56
CA ALA A 46 10.23 -12.92 -13.78
C ALA A 46 9.49 -14.25 -13.51
N ALA A 47 8.26 -14.42 -14.01
CA ALA A 47 7.46 -15.61 -13.72
C ALA A 47 8.07 -16.89 -14.33
N HIS A 48 8.32 -17.90 -13.49
CA HIS A 48 8.91 -19.18 -13.90
C HIS A 48 8.13 -19.88 -15.04
N ALA A 49 6.81 -19.72 -15.08
CA ALA A 49 5.97 -20.28 -16.14
C ALA A 49 6.37 -19.85 -17.56
N ARG A 50 7.10 -18.73 -17.73
CA ARG A 50 7.63 -18.30 -19.04
C ARG A 50 8.85 -19.11 -19.49
N ARG A 51 9.54 -19.79 -18.56
CA ARG A 51 10.67 -20.70 -18.88
C ARG A 51 10.19 -22.06 -19.37
N LEU A 52 8.91 -22.38 -19.16
CA LEU A 52 8.32 -23.65 -19.55
C LEU A 52 7.67 -23.51 -20.93
N ARG A 53 7.80 -24.54 -21.77
CA ARG A 53 7.02 -24.63 -23.01
C ARG A 53 5.54 -24.63 -22.67
N ARG A 54 4.78 -23.84 -23.41
CA ARG A 54 3.35 -23.72 -23.17
C ARG A 54 2.60 -24.85 -23.89
N PRO A 55 1.69 -25.57 -23.22
CA PRO A 55 0.81 -26.50 -23.90
C PRO A 55 -0.10 -25.74 -24.86
N LEU A 56 -0.27 -26.29 -26.07
CA LEU A 56 -1.35 -25.92 -26.97
C LEU A 56 -2.65 -26.39 -26.32
N ALA A 57 -3.53 -25.46 -25.98
CA ALA A 57 -4.91 -25.80 -25.66
C ALA A 57 -5.68 -25.71 -26.98
N ASP A 58 -6.22 -26.83 -27.45
CA ASP A 58 -7.14 -26.90 -28.59
C ASP A 58 -6.63 -26.19 -29.87
N GLY A 59 -5.35 -26.38 -30.19
CA GLY A 59 -4.73 -25.83 -31.40
C GLY A 59 -4.40 -24.33 -31.34
N ALA A 60 -4.70 -23.65 -30.23
CA ALA A 60 -4.37 -22.25 -30.01
C ALA A 60 -3.24 -22.09 -28.98
N LEU A 61 -2.33 -21.13 -29.23
CA LEU A 61 -1.43 -20.64 -28.19
C LEU A 61 -2.27 -19.98 -27.10
N ALA A 62 -2.43 -20.65 -25.96
CA ALA A 62 -3.07 -20.02 -24.81
C ALA A 62 -2.36 -18.67 -24.51
N HIS A 63 -3.11 -17.62 -24.17
CA HIS A 63 -2.55 -16.29 -23.86
C HIS A 63 -2.01 -16.23 -22.43
N GLY A 64 -0.83 -15.64 -22.21
CA GLY A 64 -0.12 -15.63 -20.90
C GLY A 64 -1.04 -15.24 -19.75
N ARG A 65 -0.83 -15.78 -18.53
CA ARG A 65 -1.51 -15.24 -17.35
C ARG A 65 -1.31 -13.72 -17.35
N GLY A 66 -2.39 -12.95 -17.44
CA GLY A 66 -2.37 -11.49 -17.49
C GLY A 66 -2.44 -10.85 -18.88
N GLY A 67 -2.16 -11.56 -19.99
CA GLY A 67 -2.28 -11.03 -21.37
C GLY A 67 -1.73 -9.59 -21.54
N TRP A 68 -2.41 -8.77 -22.34
CA TRP A 68 -2.13 -7.33 -22.45
C TRP A 68 -2.54 -6.56 -21.17
N ARG A 69 -3.41 -7.11 -20.32
CA ARG A 69 -3.81 -6.49 -19.04
C ARG A 69 -2.64 -6.39 -18.05
N ALA A 70 -1.59 -7.19 -18.25
CA ALA A 70 -0.37 -7.17 -17.46
C ALA A 70 0.52 -5.95 -17.67
N SER A 71 0.34 -5.19 -18.77
CA SER A 71 1.29 -4.16 -19.18
C SER A 71 1.05 -2.78 -18.55
N GLY A 72 -0.11 -2.53 -17.93
CA GLY A 72 -0.37 -1.20 -17.37
C GLY A 72 -1.74 -0.95 -16.74
N LEU A 73 -2.60 -1.96 -16.60
CA LEU A 73 -3.84 -1.76 -15.85
C LEU A 73 -3.53 -1.73 -14.34
N PRO A 74 -4.13 -0.78 -13.59
CA PRO A 74 -4.16 -0.83 -12.13
C PRO A 74 -4.72 -2.18 -11.68
N ARG A 75 -4.14 -2.75 -10.62
CA ARG A 75 -4.60 -4.01 -10.01
C ARG A 75 -5.35 -3.72 -8.74
#